data_AF-A0AAX2QSG5-F1
#
_entry.id   AF-A0AAX2QSG5-F1
#
_cell.length_a   1.000
_cell.length_b   1.000
_cell.length_c   1.000
_cell.angle_alpha   90.00
_cell.angle_beta   90.00
_cell.angle_gamma   90.00
#
_symmetry.space_group_name_H-M   'P 1'
#
loop_
_entity.id
_entity.type
_entity.pdbx_description
1 polymer ?
#
loop_
_entity_poly.entity_id
_entity_poly.type
_entity_poly.pdbx_seq_one_letter_code
_entity_poly.pdbx_strand_id
1 'polypeptide(L)'
;MTGPYAGSATPQVHQMLGHATIQGGLSCRAEASSLAASQGFGELDDPDGWIVLAGPRAGSATGRVFWDASDLVIMAPAADVAARRFDHCVLLSG
;
A
#
# COMPACT_ATOMS: atom_id res chain seq x y z
N MET A 1 3.50 -28.75 -4.93
CA MET A 1 4.74 -28.74 -4.13
C MET A 1 4.43 -28.01 -2.82
N THR A 2 4.50 -28.73 -1.70
CA THR A 2 4.24 -28.21 -0.35
C THR A 2 5.50 -28.43 0.48
N GLY A 3 6.05 -27.35 1.01
CA GLY A 3 7.22 -27.35 1.88
C GLY A 3 7.43 -25.95 2.48
N PRO A 4 8.05 -25.84 3.66
CA PRO A 4 8.16 -24.60 4.43
C PRO A 4 8.97 -23.47 3.74
N TYR A 5 9.55 -23.75 2.56
CA TYR A 5 10.36 -22.83 1.77
C TYR A 5 9.78 -22.50 0.40
N ALA A 6 8.55 -22.94 0.10
CA ALA A 6 7.87 -22.64 -1.15
C ALA A 6 7.63 -21.12 -1.27
N GLY A 7 8.46 -20.43 -2.06
CA GLY A 7 8.40 -18.98 -2.28
C GLY A 7 9.56 -18.16 -1.69
N SER A 8 10.49 -18.79 -0.97
CA SER A 8 11.61 -18.08 -0.28
C SER A 8 12.75 -17.61 -1.19
N ALA A 9 12.75 -17.96 -2.48
CA ALA A 9 13.86 -17.73 -3.40
C ALA A 9 13.57 -16.74 -4.53
N THR A 10 12.36 -16.19 -4.63
CA THR A 10 12.08 -15.08 -5.55
C THR A 10 12.30 -13.77 -4.79
N PRO A 11 13.22 -12.89 -5.24
CA PRO A 11 13.17 -11.51 -4.80
C PRO A 11 11.76 -11.02 -5.07
N GLN A 12 11.02 -10.67 -4.03
CA GLN A 12 9.77 -9.93 -4.20
C GLN A 12 10.19 -8.56 -4.72
N VAL A 13 10.38 -8.47 -6.04
CA VAL A 13 10.56 -7.20 -6.73
C VAL A 13 9.38 -6.35 -6.29
N HIS A 14 9.68 -5.18 -5.72
CA HIS A 14 8.70 -4.16 -5.39
C HIS A 14 7.93 -3.80 -6.67
N GLN A 15 6.87 -4.55 -6.97
CA GLN A 15 5.98 -4.18 -8.05
C GLN A 15 5.32 -2.87 -7.63
N MET A 16 5.43 -1.85 -8.49
CA MET A 16 4.43 -0.79 -8.51
C MET A 16 3.10 -1.46 -8.82
N LEU A 17 2.39 -1.84 -7.76
CA LEU A 17 1.17 -2.62 -7.84
C LEU A 17 0.06 -1.69 -8.33
N GLY A 18 -0.40 -1.89 -9.56
CA GLY A 18 -1.58 -1.18 -10.08
C GLY A 18 -2.80 -1.35 -9.18
N HIS A 19 -2.88 -2.46 -8.42
CA HIS A 19 -3.88 -2.68 -7.37
C HIS A 19 -3.24 -3.38 -6.17
N ALA A 20 -3.46 -2.85 -4.96
CA ALA A 20 -3.15 -3.51 -3.70
C ALA A 20 -4.39 -3.58 -2.80
N THR A 21 -4.39 -4.52 -1.88
CA THR A 21 -5.42 -4.69 -0.85
C THR A 21 -4.76 -4.63 0.51
N ILE A 22 -5.44 -4.09 1.52
CA ILE A 22 -5.04 -4.18 2.93
C ILE A 22 -5.77 -5.36 3.61
N GLN A 23 -5.52 -5.58 4.91
CA GLN A 23 -6.10 -6.69 5.66
C GLN A 23 -7.63 -6.74 5.55
N GLY A 24 -8.16 -7.96 5.48
CA GLY A 24 -9.59 -8.18 5.21
C GLY A 24 -9.99 -8.08 3.73
N GLY A 25 -9.02 -7.87 2.81
CA GLY A 25 -9.30 -7.74 1.37
C GLY A 25 -9.86 -6.38 0.98
N LEU A 26 -9.75 -5.38 1.86
CA LEU A 26 -10.22 -4.03 1.62
C LEU A 26 -9.33 -3.32 0.59
N SER A 27 -9.96 -2.46 -0.22
CA SER A 27 -9.27 -1.69 -1.25
C SER A 27 -8.42 -0.59 -0.61
N CYS A 28 -7.10 -0.65 -0.79
CA CYS A 28 -6.20 0.39 -0.28
C CYS A 28 -6.55 1.79 -0.83
N ARG A 29 -7.05 1.86 -2.07
CA ARG A 29 -7.45 3.11 -2.73
C ARG A 29 -8.68 3.75 -2.07
N ALA A 30 -9.67 2.94 -1.72
CA ALA A 30 -10.88 3.43 -1.05
C ALA A 30 -10.56 3.93 0.37
N GLU A 31 -9.65 3.24 1.06
CA GLU A 31 -9.19 3.64 2.39
C GLU A 31 -8.36 4.93 2.33
N ALA A 32 -7.46 5.05 1.34
CA ALA A 32 -6.68 6.27 1.13
C ALA A 32 -7.57 7.48 0.83
N SER A 33 -8.57 7.32 -0.04
CA SER A 33 -9.48 8.42 -0.40
C SER A 33 -10.40 8.81 0.76
N SER A 34 -10.93 7.84 1.51
CA SER A 34 -11.70 8.07 2.73
C SER A 34 -10.89 8.82 3.79
N LEU A 35 -9.63 8.42 3.99
CA LEU A 35 -8.72 9.08 4.92
C LEU A 35 -8.44 10.52 4.49
N ALA A 36 -8.14 10.77 3.22
CA ALA A 36 -7.88 12.12 2.72
C ALA A 36 -9.10 13.04 2.83
N ALA A 37 -10.29 12.53 2.52
CA ALA A 37 -11.55 13.25 2.71
C ALA A 37 -11.77 13.60 4.21
N SER A 38 -11.48 12.68 5.12
CA SER A 38 -11.58 12.92 6.57
C SER A 38 -10.61 13.99 7.10
N GLN A 39 -9.49 14.19 6.40
CA GLN A 39 -8.48 15.20 6.72
C GLN A 39 -8.75 16.56 6.05
N GLY A 40 -9.81 16.67 5.25
CA GLY A 40 -10.20 17.92 4.58
C GLY A 40 -9.61 18.11 3.18
N PHE A 41 -8.93 17.10 2.63
CA PHE A 41 -8.43 17.09 1.25
C PHE A 41 -9.51 16.52 0.31
N GLY A 42 -10.62 17.25 0.18
CA GLY A 42 -11.77 16.81 -0.63
C GLY A 42 -11.44 16.59 -2.10
N GLU A 43 -10.39 17.24 -2.62
CA GLU A 43 -9.87 17.03 -3.98
C GLU A 43 -9.17 15.69 -4.19
N LEU A 44 -8.91 14.94 -3.12
CA LEU A 44 -8.26 13.62 -3.13
C LEU A 44 -9.24 12.47 -2.81
N ASP A 45 -10.54 12.73 -2.88
CA ASP A 45 -11.60 11.78 -2.55
C ASP A 45 -11.87 10.70 -3.62
N ASP A 46 -11.32 10.88 -4.83
CA ASP A 46 -11.37 9.90 -5.92
C ASP A 46 -10.41 8.71 -5.67
N PRO A 47 -10.91 7.49 -5.42
CA PRO A 47 -10.07 6.31 -5.22
C PRO A 47 -9.19 5.97 -6.43
N ASP A 48 -9.64 6.26 -7.65
CA ASP A 48 -8.89 5.92 -8.87
C ASP A 48 -7.68 6.85 -9.06
N GLY A 49 -7.70 8.02 -8.42
CA GLY A 49 -6.61 8.97 -8.35
C GLY A 49 -5.42 8.55 -7.49
N TRP A 50 -5.46 7.40 -6.80
CA TRP A 50 -4.39 6.94 -5.90
C TRP A 50 -3.46 5.91 -6.52
N ILE A 51 -2.16 6.06 -6.30
CA ILE A 51 -1.10 5.15 -6.74
C ILE A 51 -0.46 4.48 -5.54
N VAL A 52 -0.27 3.16 -5.62
CA VAL A 52 0.56 2.42 -4.65
C VAL A 52 2.04 2.64 -4.98
N LEU A 53 2.76 3.30 -4.06
CA LEU A 53 4.19 3.51 -4.18
C LEU A 53 4.97 2.29 -3.70
N ALA A 54 4.54 1.68 -2.60
CA ALA A 54 5.15 0.48 -2.04
C ALA A 54 4.14 -0.32 -1.23
N GLY A 55 4.26 -1.65 -1.24
CA GLY A 55 3.48 -2.55 -0.40
C GLY A 55 4.37 -3.55 0.34
N PRO A 56 5.14 -3.15 1.36
CA PRO A 56 5.96 -4.10 2.10
C PRO A 56 5.09 -5.02 2.96
N ARG A 57 5.30 -6.33 2.78
CA ARG A 57 4.61 -7.37 3.55
C ARG A 57 5.39 -7.76 4.80
N ALA A 58 4.70 -7.89 5.93
CA ALA A 58 5.26 -8.56 7.09
C ALA A 58 5.29 -10.08 6.84
N GLY A 59 6.18 -10.77 7.54
CA GLY A 59 6.21 -12.22 7.50
C GLY A 59 7.59 -12.80 7.72
N SER A 60 7.61 -14.06 8.14
CA SER A 60 8.85 -14.82 8.36
C SER A 60 9.71 -14.92 7.10
N ALA A 61 9.08 -14.95 5.91
CA ALA A 61 9.78 -14.97 4.63
C ALA A 61 10.50 -13.65 4.28
N THR A 62 9.97 -12.50 4.74
CA THR A 62 10.59 -11.18 4.51
C THR A 62 11.46 -10.74 5.69
N GLY A 63 11.32 -11.38 6.85
CA GLY A 63 11.98 -10.99 8.11
C GLY A 63 11.44 -9.67 8.69
N ARG A 64 10.34 -9.14 8.15
CA ARG A 64 9.76 -7.85 8.53
C ARG A 64 8.62 -8.04 9.50
N VAL A 65 8.58 -7.19 10.52
CA VAL A 65 7.51 -7.11 11.51
C VAL A 65 7.08 -5.65 11.60
N PHE A 66 5.78 -5.39 11.43
CA PHE A 66 5.21 -4.05 11.48
C PHE A 66 4.22 -3.94 12.65
N TRP A 67 4.73 -4.07 13.88
CA TRP A 67 3.87 -4.12 15.07
C TRP A 67 2.77 -5.21 14.93
N ASP A 68 1.51 -4.81 14.91
CA ASP A 68 0.30 -5.62 14.75
C ASP A 68 -0.19 -5.67 13.29
N ALA A 69 0.45 -4.92 12.38
CA ALA A 69 0.14 -4.92 10.97
C ALA A 69 0.81 -6.09 10.23
N SER A 70 0.02 -6.75 9.39
CA SER A 70 0.43 -7.82 8.49
C SER A 70 1.03 -7.26 7.20
N ASP A 71 0.55 -6.11 6.74
CA ASP A 71 1.04 -5.45 5.53
C ASP A 71 1.06 -3.93 5.74
N LEU A 72 2.03 -3.23 5.15
CA LEU A 72 1.95 -1.79 5.00
C LEU A 72 1.79 -1.45 3.52
N VAL A 73 1.01 -0.41 3.23
CA VAL A 73 0.85 0.13 1.89
C VAL A 73 1.08 1.63 1.94
N ILE A 74 2.06 2.09 1.17
CA ILE A 74 2.35 3.51 0.99
C ILE A 74 1.68 3.93 -0.31
N MET A 75 0.85 4.96 -0.25
CA MET A 75 0.15 5.50 -1.41
C MET A 75 0.32 7.00 -1.54
N ALA A 76 0.15 7.51 -2.75
CA ALA A 76 0.12 8.94 -3.04
C ALA A 76 -0.87 9.24 -4.18
N PRO A 77 -1.40 10.47 -4.26
CA PRO A 77 -2.18 10.90 -5.41
C PRO A 77 -1.36 10.87 -6.71
N ALA A 78 -1.98 10.47 -7.81
CA ALA A 78 -1.33 10.39 -9.12
C ALA A 78 -0.80 11.75 -9.59
N ALA A 79 -1.55 12.82 -9.33
CA ALA A 79 -1.15 14.19 -9.62
C ALA A 79 0.14 14.59 -8.87
N ASP A 80 0.24 14.18 -7.61
CA ASP A 80 1.39 14.43 -6.75
C ASP A 80 2.62 13.66 -7.23
N VAL A 81 2.46 12.38 -7.57
CA VAL A 81 3.53 11.57 -8.16
C VAL A 81 4.03 12.20 -9.46
N ALA A 82 3.13 12.65 -10.34
CA ALA A 82 3.48 13.33 -11.59
C ALA A 82 4.22 14.65 -11.34
N ALA A 83 3.84 15.39 -10.29
CA ALA A 83 4.46 16.64 -9.89
C ALA A 83 5.72 16.47 -9.00
N ARG A 84 6.09 15.23 -8.66
CA ARG A 84 7.15 14.91 -7.67
C ARG A 84 6.93 15.56 -6.30
N ARG A 85 5.66 15.71 -5.91
CA ARG A 85 5.23 16.13 -4.58
C ARG A 85 4.83 14.90 -3.79
N PHE A 86 5.15 14.86 -2.51
CA PHE A 86 4.89 13.70 -1.66
C PHE A 86 4.26 14.08 -0.31
N ASP A 87 3.79 15.32 -0.20
CA ASP A 87 3.22 15.88 1.04
C ASP A 87 1.89 15.19 1.44
N HIS A 88 1.19 14.59 0.48
CA HIS A 88 -0.07 13.85 0.69
C HIS A 88 0.12 12.32 0.65
N CYS A 89 1.34 11.83 0.88
CA CYS A 89 1.54 10.39 1.02
C CYS A 89 0.80 9.86 2.25
N VAL A 90 0.14 8.71 2.08
CA VAL A 90 -0.52 8.00 3.18
C VAL A 90 0.16 6.65 3.41
N LEU A 91 0.25 6.28 4.68
CA LEU A 91 0.64 4.95 5.12
C LEU A 91 -0.60 4.24 5.64
N LEU A 92 -0.97 3.15 5.00
CA LEU A 92 -2.05 2.26 5.43
C LEU A 92 -1.44 1.00 6.03
N SER A 93 -1.97 0.60 7.18
CA SER A 93 -1.67 -0.69 7.80
C SER A 93 -2.81 -1.66 7.54
N GLY A 94 -2.50 -2.80 6.94
CA GLY A 94 -3.33 -3.99 6.91
C GLY A 94 -3.10 -4.79 8.17
#